data_AF-A0A9N9ZL78-F1
#
_entry.id   AF-A0A9N9ZL78-F1
#
_cell.length_a   1.000
_cell.length_b   1.000
_cell.length_c   1.000
_cell.angle_alpha   90.00
_cell.angle_beta   90.00
_cell.angle_gamma   90.00
#
_symmetry.space_group_name_H-M   'P 1'
#
loop_
_entity.id
_entity.type
_entity.pdbx_description
1 polymer ?
#
loop_
_entity_poly.entity_id
_entity_poly.type
_entity_poly.pdbx_seq_one_letter_code
_entity_poly.pdbx_strand_id
1 'polypeptide(L)'
;MMRSRLAAVEAKVGMRSSDSLPEGDENVDFHESGLAGAMEDAAFDIGQVRRWQDNNENNLSSQQASQGISRKWYSPMPFNACIAALPSRSDCDWIVEAFLQDLNWFCGCLHEPSIICTYGEFWKDGNEIQDDMFLSVLFAILSNSAYLLSDERLASAPLEMASIRDFASFWFDCSFASFYRCDGLAEPSLVGLQAMIALNYAFHLSGNSKTHRSMFAINIGTARALNLHLLGSQMAGSAEHIILREMGRRAWWTLVETEWYFTPYHRYSYVAPHQFDTALPSLTDDGLTTALTSTSFTSLTYLLFTSHSSRILYDLYGTLQPYQNPSYEAVLKASSQLDGLYASFIQLRIESSSPSTTHFAKRIIGMSLAYRSYLVHRAYFVKSLSDKSFSQTHSACVDAARTILSMFDEGILSTFFRLWNVTIWLVAAGLIMALDLVKASSDRRTPGDAPARRSRLITLARLLATVADQSGIGIRGAKLIRHLYSMESDIIAGRRPSLAGITKQEIVRLVQPCRRSGAEGDSGEADSASTPVEQRAGEFAAYATANSNSENSVGLDTENLDEFMFLPSSWAGNDDLDTMQLSFNIEGTEMTERDHFLDFFADLHP
;
A
#
# COMPACT_ATOMS: atom_id res chain seq x y z
N MET A 1 4.45 -33.28 50.02
CA MET A 1 3.59 -34.25 49.31
C MET A 1 2.93 -33.67 48.04
N MET A 2 2.39 -32.44 48.07
CA MET A 2 1.72 -31.81 46.93
C MET A 2 2.65 -31.46 45.75
N ARG A 3 3.88 -30.99 46.01
CA ARG A 3 4.91 -30.71 44.97
C ARG A 3 5.37 -31.95 44.19
N SER A 4 5.45 -33.10 44.86
CA SER A 4 5.82 -34.37 44.21
C SER A 4 4.70 -34.90 43.30
N ARG A 5 3.44 -34.61 43.63
CA ARG A 5 2.30 -34.92 42.76
C ARG A 5 2.24 -34.00 41.53
N LEU A 6 2.61 -32.73 41.67
CA LEU A 6 2.67 -31.78 40.54
C LEU A 6 3.75 -32.18 39.52
N ALA A 7 4.95 -32.52 40.00
CA ALA A 7 6.06 -32.97 39.15
C ALA A 7 5.74 -34.28 38.40
N ALA A 8 4.95 -35.18 38.99
CA ALA A 8 4.51 -36.41 38.34
C ALA A 8 3.44 -36.17 37.25
N VAL A 9 2.67 -35.08 37.36
CA VAL A 9 1.71 -34.64 36.33
C VAL A 9 2.44 -33.93 35.19
N GLU A 10 3.38 -33.04 35.49
CA GLU A 10 4.21 -32.34 34.51
C GLU A 10 5.03 -33.32 33.65
N ALA A 11 5.56 -34.39 34.25
CA ALA A 11 6.26 -35.46 33.55
C ALA A 11 5.36 -36.31 32.63
N LYS A 12 4.06 -36.46 32.96
CA LYS A 12 3.09 -37.19 32.14
C LYS A 12 2.51 -36.37 30.99
N VAL A 13 2.58 -35.04 31.08
CA VAL A 13 2.08 -34.09 30.07
C VAL A 13 3.19 -33.65 29.08
N GLY A 14 4.42 -34.15 29.25
CA GLY A 14 5.52 -33.86 28.32
C GLY A 14 6.12 -32.46 28.47
N MET A 15 5.80 -31.74 29.54
CA MET A 15 6.45 -30.47 29.87
C MET A 15 7.79 -30.75 30.55
N ARG A 16 8.85 -30.97 29.76
CA ARG A 16 10.22 -30.90 30.27
C ARG A 16 10.56 -29.45 30.58
N SER A 17 10.76 -29.15 31.86
CA SER A 17 11.44 -27.95 32.34
C SER A 17 12.95 -28.08 32.05
N SER A 18 13.36 -27.74 30.83
CA SER A 18 14.74 -27.42 30.51
C SER A 18 14.73 -26.49 29.31
N ASP A 19 14.70 -25.20 29.58
CA ASP A 19 15.75 -24.28 29.14
C ASP A 19 15.60 -23.01 29.97
N SER A 20 16.73 -22.56 30.51
CA SER A 20 16.87 -21.28 31.19
C SER A 20 16.22 -20.17 30.37
N LEU A 21 15.29 -19.42 30.99
CA LEU A 21 14.87 -18.12 30.48
C LEU A 21 16.13 -17.27 30.25
N PRO A 22 16.31 -16.64 29.08
CA PRO A 22 17.41 -15.70 28.91
C PRO A 22 17.21 -14.56 29.90
N GLU A 23 18.14 -14.41 30.84
CA GLU A 23 18.25 -13.20 31.66
C GLU A 23 18.50 -12.01 30.73
N GLY A 24 17.61 -11.00 30.76
CA GLY A 24 17.83 -9.71 30.11
C GLY A 24 17.80 -9.72 28.57
N ASP A 25 16.62 -9.90 27.99
CA ASP A 25 16.31 -9.93 26.54
C ASP A 25 16.53 -8.58 25.79
N GLU A 26 17.15 -7.57 26.41
CA GLU A 26 17.50 -6.30 25.74
C GLU A 26 18.75 -6.42 24.84
N ASN A 27 19.51 -7.51 24.99
CA ASN A 27 20.71 -7.84 24.24
C ASN A 27 20.58 -9.21 23.55
N VAL A 28 19.44 -9.50 22.89
CA VAL A 28 19.45 -10.58 21.88
C VAL A 28 20.48 -10.19 20.83
N ASP A 29 21.59 -10.93 20.83
CA ASP A 29 22.78 -10.72 20.01
C ASP A 29 22.40 -10.25 18.60
N PHE A 30 22.87 -9.04 18.28
CA PHE A 30 22.78 -8.51 16.92
C PHE A 30 23.66 -9.38 16.02
N HIS A 31 23.08 -10.42 15.43
CA HIS A 31 23.75 -11.14 14.35
C HIS A 31 23.84 -10.23 13.13
N GLU A 32 25.04 -10.10 12.57
CA GLU A 32 25.39 -9.32 11.38
C GLU A 32 24.38 -9.49 10.22
N SER A 33 23.74 -10.67 10.11
CA SER A 33 22.64 -10.92 9.15
C SER A 33 21.43 -9.99 9.22
N GLY A 34 21.20 -9.33 10.36
CA GLY A 34 20.04 -8.45 10.57
C GLY A 34 20.28 -6.97 10.26
N LEU A 35 21.49 -6.56 9.88
CA LEU A 35 21.85 -5.12 9.78
C LEU A 35 21.01 -4.35 8.76
N ALA A 36 20.95 -4.84 7.52
CA ALA A 36 20.15 -4.21 6.47
C ALA A 36 18.67 -4.17 6.88
N GLY A 37 18.17 -5.27 7.45
CA GLY A 37 16.79 -5.32 7.93
C GLY A 37 16.49 -4.35 9.07
N ALA A 38 17.41 -4.20 10.03
CA ALA A 38 17.26 -3.25 11.12
C ALA A 38 17.27 -1.79 10.64
N MET A 39 18.08 -1.48 9.61
CA MET A 39 18.09 -0.15 8.96
C MET A 39 16.76 0.12 8.25
N GLU A 40 16.21 -0.87 7.56
CA GLU A 40 14.88 -0.78 6.94
C GLU A 40 13.77 -0.60 7.98
N ASP A 41 13.73 -1.43 9.01
CA ASP A 41 12.72 -1.34 10.07
C ASP A 41 12.75 0.06 10.72
N ALA A 42 13.94 0.62 10.92
CA ALA A 42 14.13 1.98 11.43
C ALA A 42 13.74 3.07 10.41
N ALA A 43 14.01 2.87 9.11
CA ALA A 43 13.61 3.80 8.07
C ALA A 43 12.09 3.83 7.87
N PHE A 44 11.47 2.65 7.82
CA PHE A 44 10.07 2.48 7.46
C PHE A 44 9.12 2.73 8.62
N ASP A 45 9.62 2.76 9.86
CA ASP A 45 8.80 2.79 11.08
C ASP A 45 7.76 1.65 11.09
N ILE A 46 8.07 0.55 10.40
CA ILE A 46 7.36 -0.71 10.49
C ILE A 46 7.82 -1.26 11.83
N GLY A 47 7.00 -1.00 12.84
CA GLY A 47 7.34 -1.23 14.24
C GLY A 47 7.90 -2.64 14.39
N GLN A 48 9.01 -2.76 15.10
CA GLN A 48 9.45 -4.08 15.58
C GLN A 48 8.27 -4.71 16.28
N VAL A 49 8.07 -6.01 16.09
CA VAL A 49 7.19 -6.80 16.93
C VAL A 49 7.73 -6.66 18.36
N ARG A 50 7.22 -5.65 19.08
CA ARG A 50 7.58 -5.40 20.46
C ARG A 50 6.87 -6.49 21.22
N ARG A 51 7.64 -7.40 21.83
CA ARG A 51 7.07 -8.34 22.78
C ARG A 51 6.32 -7.55 23.82
N TRP A 52 5.15 -8.05 24.19
CA TRP A 52 4.44 -7.57 25.35
C TRP A 52 5.41 -7.57 26.55
N GLN A 53 5.54 -6.43 27.23
CA GLN A 53 6.37 -6.29 28.41
C GLN A 53 5.48 -6.20 29.64
N ASP A 54 5.50 -7.25 30.47
CA ASP A 54 4.65 -7.37 31.66
C ASP A 54 4.86 -6.23 32.67
N ASN A 55 6.07 -5.66 32.72
CA ASN A 55 6.47 -4.64 33.70
C ASN A 55 6.32 -3.19 33.20
N ASN A 56 5.70 -2.96 32.04
CA ASN A 56 5.48 -1.59 31.58
C ASN A 56 4.22 -1.04 32.25
N GLU A 57 4.37 -0.39 33.41
CA GLU A 57 3.28 0.26 34.18
C GLU A 57 2.44 1.23 33.31
N ASN A 58 3.02 1.71 32.21
CA ASN A 58 2.33 2.53 31.22
C ASN A 58 1.21 1.79 30.43
N ASN A 59 1.20 0.46 30.40
CA ASN A 59 0.23 -0.34 29.63
C ASN A 59 -1.19 -0.30 30.22
N LEU A 60 -1.31 -0.17 31.55
CA LEU A 60 -2.60 -0.05 32.24
C LEU A 60 -2.92 1.41 32.62
N SER A 61 -1.91 2.30 32.61
CA SER A 61 -2.16 3.72 32.79
C SER A 61 -2.92 4.25 31.57
N SER A 62 -4.04 4.93 31.79
CA SER A 62 -4.61 5.82 30.77
C SER A 62 -3.57 6.89 30.49
N GLN A 63 -2.75 6.71 29.45
CA GLN A 63 -1.86 7.79 29.02
C GLN A 63 -2.77 8.99 28.76
N GLN A 64 -2.64 10.03 29.59
CA GLN A 64 -3.19 11.33 29.24
C GLN A 64 -2.55 11.68 27.91
N ALA A 65 -3.37 11.79 26.86
CA ALA A 65 -2.91 12.21 25.55
C ALA A 65 -2.00 13.41 25.77
N SER A 66 -0.73 13.28 25.38
CA SER A 66 0.30 14.31 25.60
C SER A 66 -0.30 15.67 25.26
N GLN A 67 -0.21 16.64 26.17
CA GLN A 67 -0.77 18.00 26.04
C GLN A 67 -0.16 18.84 24.89
N GLY A 68 0.46 18.22 23.89
CA GLY A 68 0.80 18.85 22.61
C GLY A 68 -0.31 18.56 21.61
N ILE A 69 -1.02 19.60 21.19
CA ILE A 69 -2.02 19.67 20.10
C ILE A 69 -2.63 18.29 19.79
N SER A 70 -3.80 18.01 20.38
CA SER A 70 -4.65 16.90 19.98
C SER A 70 -5.09 17.12 18.52
N ARG A 71 -4.22 16.79 17.56
CA ARG A 71 -4.64 16.58 16.18
C ARG A 71 -5.50 15.33 16.22
N LYS A 72 -6.82 15.51 16.21
CA LYS A 72 -7.73 14.42 15.85
C LYS A 72 -7.21 13.88 14.52
N TRP A 73 -6.90 12.59 14.48
CA TRP A 73 -6.41 11.93 13.26
C TRP A 73 -7.50 11.85 12.18
N TYR A 74 -8.75 12.03 12.60
CA TYR A 74 -9.94 12.09 11.76
C TYR A 74 -10.88 13.17 12.31
N SER A 75 -11.41 14.00 11.41
CA SER A 75 -12.49 14.92 11.74
C SER A 75 -13.82 14.26 11.40
N PRO A 76 -14.77 14.12 12.34
CA PRO A 76 -16.12 13.72 11.97
C PRO A 76 -16.71 14.78 11.05
N MET A 77 -16.84 14.45 9.77
CA MET A 77 -17.43 15.33 8.78
C MET A 77 -18.95 15.08 8.76
N PRO A 78 -19.80 16.08 9.05
CA PRO A 78 -21.24 15.92 8.87
C PRO A 78 -21.58 15.89 7.37
N PHE A 79 -22.71 15.28 7.02
CA PHE A 79 -23.14 15.09 5.64
C PHE A 79 -23.15 16.40 4.83
N ASN A 80 -23.74 17.46 5.39
CA ASN A 80 -23.79 18.78 4.74
C ASN A 80 -22.39 19.36 4.45
N ALA A 81 -21.40 19.12 5.30
CA ALA A 81 -20.02 19.55 5.07
C ALA A 81 -19.36 18.72 3.96
N CYS A 82 -19.67 17.42 3.86
CA CYS A 82 -19.25 16.60 2.73
C CYS A 82 -19.86 17.11 1.42
N ILE A 83 -21.17 17.39 1.39
CA ILE A 83 -21.82 17.94 0.19
C ILE A 83 -21.23 19.30 -0.20
N ALA A 84 -20.98 20.18 0.76
CA ALA A 84 -20.31 21.46 0.50
C ALA A 84 -18.85 21.30 0.02
N ALA A 85 -18.22 20.16 0.29
CA ALA A 85 -16.87 19.82 -0.16
C ALA A 85 -16.84 19.31 -1.60
N LEU A 86 -17.98 18.88 -2.14
CA LEU A 86 -18.05 18.27 -3.45
C LEU A 86 -17.79 19.33 -4.52
N PRO A 87 -16.86 19.10 -5.48
CA PRO A 87 -16.68 19.98 -6.61
C PRO A 87 -17.97 20.15 -7.43
N SER A 88 -17.98 21.13 -8.33
CA SER A 88 -19.02 21.19 -9.36
C SER A 88 -19.12 19.86 -10.12
N ARG A 89 -20.29 19.53 -10.67
CA ARG A 89 -20.44 18.29 -11.47
C ARG A 89 -19.41 18.23 -12.60
N SER A 90 -19.19 19.32 -13.31
CA SER A 90 -18.17 19.39 -14.37
C SER A 90 -16.75 19.14 -13.89
N ASP A 91 -16.39 19.63 -12.69
CA ASP A 91 -15.09 19.34 -12.09
C ASP A 91 -15.00 17.87 -11.67
N CYS A 92 -16.06 17.32 -11.07
CA CYS A 92 -16.12 15.91 -10.70
C CYS A 92 -15.99 15.02 -11.94
N ASP A 93 -16.67 15.34 -13.04
CA ASP A 93 -16.61 14.58 -14.30
C ASP A 93 -15.16 14.46 -14.77
N TRP A 94 -14.44 15.59 -14.79
CA TRP A 94 -13.04 15.63 -15.18
C TRP A 94 -12.11 14.88 -14.21
N ILE A 95 -12.30 15.05 -12.90
CA ILE A 95 -11.46 14.39 -11.89
C ILE A 95 -11.65 12.87 -11.90
N VAL A 96 -12.90 12.41 -12.03
CA VAL A 96 -13.24 10.98 -12.10
C VAL A 96 -12.68 10.37 -13.38
N GLU A 97 -12.82 11.04 -14.53
CA GLU A 97 -12.20 10.59 -15.78
C GLU A 97 -10.68 10.49 -15.64
N ALA A 98 -10.03 11.55 -15.13
CA ALA A 98 -8.59 11.56 -14.93
C ALA A 98 -8.13 10.47 -13.96
N PHE A 99 -8.89 10.20 -12.89
CA PHE A 99 -8.59 9.10 -11.98
C PHE A 99 -8.63 7.74 -12.68
N LEU A 100 -9.69 7.47 -13.42
CA LEU A 100 -9.91 6.19 -14.09
C LEU A 100 -8.80 5.92 -15.11
N GLN A 101 -8.44 6.94 -15.90
CA GLN A 101 -7.36 6.86 -16.89
C GLN A 101 -5.95 6.76 -16.27
N ASP A 102 -5.66 7.56 -15.24
CA ASP A 102 -4.28 7.78 -14.78
C ASP A 102 -3.90 7.03 -13.49
N LEU A 103 -4.86 6.63 -12.67
CA LEU A 103 -4.61 6.18 -11.30
C LEU A 103 -5.30 4.86 -10.92
N ASN A 104 -6.42 4.50 -11.55
CA ASN A 104 -7.20 3.33 -11.13
C ASN A 104 -6.41 2.00 -11.16
N TRP A 105 -5.44 1.89 -12.06
CA TRP A 105 -4.61 0.68 -12.24
C TRP A 105 -3.90 0.20 -10.96
N PHE A 106 -3.59 1.07 -9.99
CA PHE A 106 -2.98 0.65 -8.71
C PHE A 106 -4.00 0.42 -7.59
N CYS A 107 -5.24 0.89 -7.72
CA CYS A 107 -6.30 0.60 -6.75
C CYS A 107 -6.74 -0.85 -6.87
N GLY A 108 -6.70 -1.41 -8.09
CA GLY A 108 -6.87 -2.83 -8.39
C GLY A 108 -8.30 -3.36 -8.19
N CYS A 109 -9.13 -2.71 -7.39
CA CYS A 109 -10.46 -3.18 -6.98
C CYS A 109 -11.65 -2.52 -7.67
N LEU A 110 -11.48 -1.38 -8.33
CA LEU A 110 -12.56 -0.66 -8.99
C LEU A 110 -12.64 -1.06 -10.47
N HIS A 111 -13.85 -1.35 -10.94
CA HIS A 111 -14.14 -1.66 -12.34
C HIS A 111 -14.65 -0.40 -13.03
N GLU A 112 -13.88 0.13 -14.00
CA GLU A 112 -14.15 1.43 -14.62
C GLU A 112 -15.59 1.58 -15.16
N PRO A 113 -16.13 0.65 -15.98
CA PRO A 113 -17.50 0.77 -16.48
C PRO A 113 -18.56 0.82 -15.38
N SER A 114 -18.37 0.07 -14.28
CA SER A 114 -19.30 0.10 -13.15
C SER A 114 -19.26 1.43 -12.41
N ILE A 115 -18.07 2.02 -12.23
CA ILE A 115 -17.94 3.34 -11.62
C ILE A 115 -18.62 4.41 -12.47
N ILE A 116 -18.42 4.39 -13.79
CA ILE A 116 -19.06 5.34 -14.71
C ILE A 116 -20.58 5.24 -14.62
N CYS A 117 -21.12 4.02 -14.59
CA CYS A 117 -22.56 3.79 -14.46
C CYS A 117 -23.12 4.38 -13.16
N THR A 118 -22.58 3.99 -12.01
CA THR A 118 -23.03 4.47 -10.68
C THR A 118 -22.83 5.97 -10.52
N TYR A 119 -21.74 6.52 -11.07
CA TYR A 119 -21.49 7.97 -11.09
C TYR A 119 -22.54 8.73 -11.93
N GLY A 120 -22.95 8.18 -13.07
CA GLY A 120 -24.03 8.74 -13.87
C GLY A 120 -25.37 8.73 -13.15
N GLU A 121 -25.68 7.66 -12.41
CA GLU A 121 -26.88 7.56 -11.57
C GLU A 121 -26.86 8.57 -10.41
N PHE A 122 -25.70 8.77 -9.78
CA PHE A 122 -25.50 9.74 -8.70
C PHE A 122 -25.85 11.17 -9.14
N TRP A 123 -25.52 11.55 -10.38
CA TRP A 123 -25.80 12.89 -10.93
C TRP A 123 -27.06 12.99 -11.80
N LYS A 124 -27.93 11.98 -11.79
CA LYS A 124 -29.15 11.99 -12.60
C LYS A 124 -30.10 13.12 -12.16
N ASP A 125 -30.62 13.88 -13.11
CA ASP A 125 -31.50 15.02 -12.84
C ASP A 125 -32.73 14.59 -12.02
N GLY A 126 -33.02 15.32 -10.94
CA GLY A 126 -34.10 15.01 -10.01
C GLY A 126 -33.71 14.07 -8.86
N ASN A 127 -32.50 13.51 -8.85
CA ASN A 127 -31.98 12.81 -7.67
C ASN A 127 -31.41 13.81 -6.66
N GLU A 128 -31.92 13.78 -5.44
CA GLU A 128 -31.23 14.41 -4.31
C GLU A 128 -30.01 13.56 -3.93
N ILE A 129 -28.85 14.20 -3.75
CA ILE A 129 -27.65 13.51 -3.28
C ILE A 129 -27.96 12.90 -1.91
N GLN A 130 -27.79 11.58 -1.79
CA GLN A 130 -28.01 10.85 -0.55
C GLN A 130 -26.69 10.64 0.20
N ASP A 131 -26.79 10.48 1.52
CA ASP A 131 -25.65 10.04 2.34
C ASP A 131 -25.51 8.52 2.20
N ASP A 132 -24.89 8.08 1.11
CA ASP A 132 -24.71 6.67 0.79
C ASP A 132 -23.23 6.25 0.69
N MET A 133 -23.02 4.94 0.52
CA MET A 133 -21.68 4.37 0.46
C MET A 133 -20.93 4.75 -0.82
N PHE A 134 -21.63 5.09 -1.91
CA PHE A 134 -20.98 5.54 -3.13
C PHE A 134 -20.34 6.92 -2.95
N LEU A 135 -20.94 7.79 -2.13
CA LEU A 135 -20.31 9.05 -1.75
C LEU A 135 -18.93 8.85 -1.10
N SER A 136 -18.76 7.75 -0.34
CA SER A 136 -17.44 7.37 0.20
C SER A 136 -16.44 7.02 -0.92
N VAL A 137 -16.86 6.25 -1.92
CA VAL A 137 -16.03 5.92 -3.10
C VAL A 137 -15.67 7.18 -3.89
N LEU A 138 -16.63 8.06 -4.15
CA LEU A 138 -16.41 9.30 -4.88
C LEU A 138 -15.36 10.17 -4.19
N PHE A 139 -15.48 10.39 -2.87
CA PHE A 139 -14.45 11.13 -2.14
C PHE A 139 -13.09 10.43 -2.08
N ALA A 140 -13.05 9.08 -2.11
CA ALA A 140 -11.79 8.36 -2.21
C ALA A 140 -11.10 8.60 -3.56
N ILE A 141 -11.87 8.62 -4.65
CA ILE A 141 -11.41 8.98 -6.00
C ILE A 141 -10.88 10.41 -6.01
N LEU A 142 -11.68 11.37 -5.54
CA LEU A 142 -11.30 12.78 -5.48
C LEU A 142 -10.01 13.00 -4.67
N SER A 143 -9.90 12.38 -3.49
CA SER A 143 -8.72 12.49 -2.62
C SER A 143 -7.46 11.94 -3.30
N ASN A 144 -7.53 10.73 -3.87
CA ASN A 144 -6.38 10.16 -4.58
C ASN A 144 -5.98 11.02 -5.78
N SER A 145 -6.93 11.52 -6.55
CA SER A 145 -6.65 12.42 -7.68
C SER A 145 -5.96 13.70 -7.24
N ALA A 146 -6.46 14.36 -6.20
CA ALA A 146 -5.84 15.55 -5.64
C ALA A 146 -4.39 15.30 -5.18
N TYR A 147 -4.14 14.14 -4.59
CA TYR A 147 -2.79 13.77 -4.16
C TYR A 147 -1.87 13.31 -5.29
N LEU A 148 -2.37 12.69 -6.36
CA LEU A 148 -1.53 11.87 -7.25
C LEU A 148 -1.57 12.27 -8.72
N LEU A 149 -2.56 13.04 -9.20
CA LEU A 149 -2.52 13.58 -10.55
C LEU A 149 -1.31 14.49 -10.74
N SER A 150 -0.63 14.36 -11.88
CA SER A 150 0.54 15.17 -12.23
C SER A 150 0.18 16.63 -12.40
N ASP A 151 1.16 17.50 -12.20
CA ASP A 151 0.98 18.93 -12.46
C ASP A 151 0.64 19.19 -13.95
N GLU A 152 1.14 18.35 -14.86
CA GLU A 152 0.80 18.38 -16.29
C GLU A 152 -0.68 18.06 -16.54
N ARG A 153 -1.20 16.99 -15.91
CA ARG A 153 -2.62 16.63 -16.02
C ARG A 153 -3.49 17.72 -15.39
N LEU A 154 -3.12 18.21 -14.22
CA LEU A 154 -3.84 19.30 -13.55
C LEU A 154 -3.82 20.62 -14.35
N ALA A 155 -2.72 20.93 -15.04
CA ALA A 155 -2.63 22.12 -15.91
C ALA A 155 -3.53 22.02 -17.15
N SER A 156 -3.91 20.81 -17.56
CA SER A 156 -4.88 20.57 -18.64
C SER A 156 -6.34 20.60 -18.19
N ALA A 157 -6.58 20.82 -16.89
CA ALA A 157 -7.94 20.88 -16.37
C ALA A 157 -8.71 22.08 -16.95
N PRO A 158 -10.01 21.92 -17.25
CA PRO A 158 -10.83 22.98 -17.85
C PRO A 158 -11.10 24.18 -16.92
N LEU A 159 -10.73 24.11 -15.65
CA LEU A 159 -11.01 25.11 -14.61
C LEU A 159 -9.76 25.44 -13.76
N GLU A 160 -9.83 26.47 -12.92
CA GLU A 160 -8.74 26.90 -12.01
C GLU A 160 -8.54 25.87 -10.87
N MET A 161 -8.06 24.68 -11.23
CA MET A 161 -7.78 23.55 -10.35
C MET A 161 -6.50 23.72 -9.51
N ALA A 162 -5.97 24.94 -9.45
CA ALA A 162 -4.72 25.28 -8.78
C ALA A 162 -4.72 24.96 -7.27
N SER A 163 -5.90 24.79 -6.66
CA SER A 163 -6.10 24.48 -5.25
C SER A 163 -6.54 23.03 -4.96
N ILE A 164 -6.65 22.14 -5.97
CA ILE A 164 -7.18 20.78 -5.72
C ILE A 164 -6.38 20.02 -4.66
N ARG A 165 -5.06 20.26 -4.59
CA ARG A 165 -4.17 19.61 -3.62
C ARG A 165 -4.50 19.98 -2.18
N ASP A 166 -5.07 21.16 -1.95
CA ASP A 166 -5.47 21.63 -0.62
C ASP A 166 -6.70 20.85 -0.11
N PHE A 167 -7.55 20.37 -1.02
CA PHE A 167 -8.72 19.55 -0.71
C PHE A 167 -8.40 18.07 -0.48
N ALA A 168 -7.20 17.60 -0.84
CA ALA A 168 -6.86 16.17 -0.83
C ALA A 168 -7.11 15.49 0.53
N SER A 169 -6.65 16.13 1.61
CA SER A 169 -6.85 15.63 2.99
C SER A 169 -8.31 15.76 3.46
N PHE A 170 -9.01 16.78 2.97
CA PHE A 170 -10.40 17.02 3.32
C PHE A 170 -11.34 16.00 2.67
N TRP A 171 -11.10 15.66 1.40
CA TRP A 171 -11.82 14.59 0.73
C TRP A 171 -11.47 13.21 1.29
N PHE A 172 -10.25 13.00 1.77
CA PHE A 172 -9.92 11.80 2.55
C PHE A 172 -10.83 11.68 3.78
N ASP A 173 -10.95 12.76 4.57
CA ASP A 173 -11.82 12.78 5.75
C ASP A 173 -13.30 12.61 5.38
N CYS A 174 -13.76 13.21 4.26
CA CYS A 174 -15.13 13.03 3.78
C CYS A 174 -15.42 11.59 3.37
N SER A 175 -14.50 10.93 2.66
CA SER A 175 -14.64 9.53 2.27
C SER A 175 -14.77 8.63 3.49
N PHE A 176 -13.86 8.79 4.45
CA PHE A 176 -13.88 8.03 5.69
C PHE A 176 -15.16 8.33 6.48
N ALA A 177 -15.57 9.60 6.58
CA ALA A 177 -16.78 9.97 7.28
C ALA A 177 -18.05 9.38 6.66
N SER A 178 -18.20 9.44 5.34
CA SER A 178 -19.34 8.81 4.66
C SER A 178 -19.41 7.32 4.93
N PHE A 179 -18.27 6.62 4.94
CA PHE A 179 -18.22 5.20 5.30
C PHE A 179 -18.78 4.92 6.71
N TYR A 180 -18.42 5.73 7.71
CA TYR A 180 -18.94 5.53 9.08
C TYR A 180 -20.39 6.00 9.25
N ARG A 181 -20.80 7.09 8.59
CA ARG A 181 -22.21 7.56 8.66
C ARG A 181 -23.17 6.57 8.03
N CYS A 182 -22.71 5.85 7.01
CA CYS A 182 -23.46 4.77 6.36
C CYS A 182 -23.28 3.41 7.04
N ASP A 183 -22.89 3.38 8.32
CA ASP A 183 -22.71 2.17 9.13
C ASP A 183 -21.77 1.12 8.51
N GLY A 184 -20.75 1.52 7.74
CA GLY A 184 -19.93 0.59 6.95
C GLY A 184 -19.16 -0.48 7.74
N LEU A 185 -19.00 -0.33 9.06
CA LEU A 185 -18.47 -1.38 9.94
C LEU A 185 -19.54 -2.38 10.40
N ALA A 186 -20.79 -1.93 10.55
CA ALA A 186 -21.90 -2.75 11.02
C ALA A 186 -22.65 -3.41 9.87
N GLU A 187 -22.74 -2.74 8.71
CA GLU A 187 -23.37 -3.19 7.48
C GLU A 187 -22.33 -3.30 6.34
N PRO A 188 -21.56 -4.41 6.29
CA PRO A 188 -20.56 -4.63 5.24
C PRO A 188 -21.17 -4.55 3.85
N SER A 189 -20.53 -3.80 2.96
CA SER A 189 -20.87 -3.75 1.53
C SER A 189 -19.61 -3.76 0.67
N LEU A 190 -19.71 -4.29 -0.55
CA LEU A 190 -18.58 -4.28 -1.48
C LEU A 190 -18.14 -2.85 -1.81
N VAL A 191 -19.10 -1.93 -1.99
CA VAL A 191 -18.85 -0.51 -2.27
C VAL A 191 -18.07 0.14 -1.13
N GLY A 192 -18.47 -0.09 0.14
CA GLY A 192 -17.77 0.44 1.30
C GLY A 192 -16.35 -0.13 1.44
N LEU A 193 -16.19 -1.43 1.19
CA LEU A 193 -14.89 -2.08 1.16
C LEU A 193 -13.98 -1.48 0.06
N GLN A 194 -14.52 -1.29 -1.15
CA GLN A 194 -13.81 -0.68 -2.28
C GLN A 194 -13.37 0.75 -1.98
N ALA A 195 -14.20 1.56 -1.31
CA ALA A 195 -13.80 2.89 -0.86
C ALA A 195 -12.57 2.82 0.07
N MET A 196 -12.60 1.93 1.06
CA MET A 196 -11.50 1.78 2.02
C MET A 196 -10.23 1.19 1.40
N ILE A 197 -10.34 0.33 0.39
CA ILE A 197 -9.21 -0.16 -0.40
C ILE A 197 -8.63 0.98 -1.25
N ALA A 198 -9.47 1.76 -1.94
CA ALA A 198 -9.04 2.88 -2.76
C ALA A 198 -8.29 3.95 -1.95
N LEU A 199 -8.64 4.14 -0.67
CA LEU A 199 -7.95 5.05 0.24
C LEU A 199 -6.55 4.59 0.69
N ASN A 200 -6.09 3.36 0.39
CA ASN A 200 -4.82 2.79 0.85
C ASN A 200 -3.64 3.80 0.75
N TYR A 201 -3.46 4.41 -0.42
CA TYR A 201 -2.40 5.41 -0.61
C TYR A 201 -2.69 6.74 0.08
N ALA A 202 -3.94 7.20 0.06
CA ALA A 202 -4.37 8.44 0.69
C ALA A 202 -4.20 8.42 2.22
N PHE A 203 -4.28 7.26 2.89
CA PHE A 203 -3.94 7.16 4.31
C PHE A 203 -2.49 7.58 4.60
N HIS A 204 -1.54 7.19 3.76
CA HIS A 204 -0.14 7.56 3.95
C HIS A 204 0.10 9.04 3.62
N LEU A 205 -0.56 9.54 2.57
CA LEU A 205 -0.42 10.90 2.08
C LEU A 205 -1.07 11.95 3.00
N SER A 206 -2.10 11.55 3.76
CA SER A 206 -2.75 12.35 4.81
C SER A 206 -2.09 12.23 6.19
N GLY A 207 -1.03 11.44 6.34
CA GLY A 207 -0.34 11.24 7.62
C GLY A 207 -1.00 10.21 8.55
N ASN A 208 -2.05 9.52 8.09
CA ASN A 208 -2.84 8.51 8.81
C ASN A 208 -2.29 7.07 8.67
N SER A 209 -0.98 6.92 8.55
CA SER A 209 -0.32 5.61 8.31
C SER A 209 -0.57 4.56 9.41
N LYS A 210 -0.80 4.99 10.67
CA LYS A 210 -1.12 4.07 11.78
C LYS A 210 -2.54 3.52 11.65
N THR A 211 -3.50 4.39 11.34
CA THR A 211 -4.89 4.01 11.06
C THR A 211 -4.95 3.04 9.88
N HIS A 212 -4.16 3.29 8.82
CA HIS A 212 -4.09 2.39 7.68
C HIS A 212 -3.81 0.93 8.08
N ARG A 213 -2.81 0.71 8.96
CA ARG A 213 -2.46 -0.64 9.44
C ARG A 213 -3.61 -1.34 10.15
N SER A 214 -4.38 -0.62 10.96
CA SER A 214 -5.56 -1.18 11.63
C SER A 214 -6.72 -1.41 10.66
N MET A 215 -6.96 -0.45 9.77
CA MET A 215 -8.03 -0.53 8.78
C MET A 215 -7.84 -1.71 7.83
N PHE A 216 -6.60 -2.07 7.55
CA PHE A 216 -6.29 -3.24 6.74
C PHE A 216 -6.87 -4.55 7.32
N ALA A 217 -6.70 -4.79 8.63
CA ALA A 217 -7.28 -5.97 9.29
C ALA A 217 -8.82 -5.92 9.31
N ILE A 218 -9.39 -4.72 9.47
CA ILE A 218 -10.84 -4.49 9.38
C ILE A 218 -11.36 -4.82 7.96
N ASN A 219 -10.65 -4.40 6.92
CA ASN A 219 -11.02 -4.67 5.53
C ASN A 219 -10.98 -6.18 5.22
N ILE A 220 -10.00 -6.93 5.73
CA ILE A 220 -9.97 -8.40 5.62
C ILE A 220 -11.20 -9.01 6.32
N GLY A 221 -11.54 -8.54 7.52
CA GLY A 221 -12.74 -8.98 8.23
C GLY A 221 -14.04 -8.69 7.47
N THR A 222 -14.14 -7.48 6.91
CA THR A 222 -15.27 -7.03 6.09
C THR A 222 -15.42 -7.86 4.83
N ALA A 223 -14.31 -8.13 4.11
CA ALA A 223 -14.30 -8.99 2.94
C ALA A 223 -14.74 -10.44 3.27
N ARG A 224 -14.37 -10.94 4.45
CA ARG A 224 -14.84 -12.25 4.93
C ARG A 224 -16.33 -12.25 5.28
N ALA A 225 -16.84 -11.19 5.90
CA ALA A 225 -18.27 -11.02 6.18
C ALA A 225 -19.11 -11.00 4.89
N LEU A 226 -18.55 -10.47 3.80
CA LEU A 226 -19.12 -10.49 2.45
C LEU A 226 -18.89 -11.80 1.69
N ASN A 227 -18.25 -12.80 2.31
CA ASN A 227 -17.87 -14.07 1.68
C ASN A 227 -16.99 -13.93 0.43
N LEU A 228 -16.23 -12.84 0.29
CA LEU A 228 -15.36 -12.61 -0.87
C LEU A 228 -14.17 -13.59 -0.94
N HIS A 229 -13.92 -14.33 0.14
CA HIS A 229 -12.95 -15.42 0.21
C HIS A 229 -13.46 -16.73 -0.41
N LEU A 230 -14.76 -16.82 -0.73
CA LEU A 230 -15.44 -18.03 -1.23
C LEU A 230 -15.99 -17.88 -2.67
N LEU A 231 -15.38 -17.01 -3.50
CA LEU A 231 -15.90 -16.70 -4.82
C LEU A 231 -15.59 -17.76 -5.89
N GLY A 232 -14.69 -18.71 -5.60
CA GLY A 232 -14.29 -19.78 -6.52
C GLY A 232 -13.76 -19.30 -7.87
N SER A 233 -13.64 -20.24 -8.83
CA SER A 233 -13.25 -19.97 -10.22
C SER A 233 -14.43 -19.87 -11.20
N GLN A 234 -15.62 -20.33 -10.83
CA GLN A 234 -16.79 -20.40 -11.72
C GLN A 234 -17.25 -19.01 -12.19
N MET A 235 -17.48 -18.89 -13.50
CA MET A 235 -18.10 -17.73 -14.13
C MET A 235 -19.41 -18.17 -14.78
N ALA A 236 -20.49 -18.12 -13.99
CA ALA A 236 -21.83 -18.49 -14.43
C ALA A 236 -22.86 -17.48 -13.91
N GLY A 237 -23.92 -17.26 -14.68
CA GLY A 237 -24.98 -16.30 -14.36
C GLY A 237 -25.11 -15.20 -15.41
N SER A 238 -25.87 -14.16 -15.08
CA SER A 238 -25.97 -12.95 -15.89
C SER A 238 -24.61 -12.23 -15.99
N ALA A 239 -24.45 -11.39 -17.01
CA ALA A 239 -23.26 -10.54 -17.17
C ALA A 239 -23.01 -9.68 -15.91
N GLU A 240 -24.07 -9.15 -15.30
CA GLU A 240 -24.01 -8.39 -14.05
C GLU A 240 -23.44 -9.22 -12.89
N HIS A 241 -23.91 -10.46 -12.69
CA HIS A 241 -23.36 -11.34 -11.65
C HIS A 241 -21.89 -11.70 -11.90
N ILE A 242 -21.49 -11.84 -13.16
CA ILE A 242 -20.10 -12.08 -13.54
C ILE A 242 -19.22 -10.88 -13.18
N ILE A 243 -19.65 -9.66 -13.52
CA ILE A 243 -18.93 -8.42 -13.20
C ILE A 243 -18.86 -8.23 -11.68
N LEU A 244 -19.96 -8.42 -10.96
CA LEU A 244 -19.99 -8.30 -9.50
C LEU A 244 -19.05 -9.29 -8.82
N ARG A 245 -19.03 -10.55 -9.29
CA ARG A 245 -18.10 -11.57 -8.80
C ARG A 245 -16.65 -11.18 -9.09
N GLU A 246 -16.36 -10.66 -10.28
CA GLU A 246 -15.02 -10.19 -10.63
C GLU A 246 -14.58 -9.01 -9.73
N MET A 247 -15.44 -8.02 -9.50
CA MET A 247 -15.15 -6.92 -8.56
C MET A 247 -14.85 -7.45 -7.16
N GLY A 248 -15.58 -8.48 -6.71
CA GLY A 248 -15.29 -9.19 -5.47
C GLY A 248 -13.92 -9.87 -5.47
N ARG A 249 -13.52 -10.55 -6.55
CA ARG A 249 -12.19 -11.16 -6.69
C ARG A 249 -11.09 -10.12 -6.64
N ARG A 250 -11.28 -9.00 -7.35
CA ARG A 250 -10.33 -7.89 -7.39
C ARG A 250 -10.13 -7.26 -6.00
N ALA A 251 -11.23 -7.00 -5.28
CA ALA A 251 -11.17 -6.51 -3.91
C ALA A 251 -10.47 -7.49 -2.96
N TRP A 252 -10.83 -8.78 -3.03
CA TRP A 252 -10.19 -9.84 -2.23
C TRP A 252 -8.67 -9.91 -2.50
N TRP A 253 -8.26 -10.02 -3.76
CA TRP A 253 -6.86 -10.19 -4.11
C TRP A 253 -6.02 -8.93 -3.86
N THR A 254 -6.61 -7.73 -3.95
CA THR A 254 -5.92 -6.50 -3.53
C THR A 254 -5.56 -6.55 -2.04
N LEU A 255 -6.48 -7.06 -1.20
CA LEU A 255 -6.18 -7.25 0.21
C LEU A 255 -5.17 -8.38 0.44
N VAL A 256 -5.33 -9.53 -0.21
CA VAL A 256 -4.41 -10.67 -0.04
C VAL A 256 -2.99 -10.31 -0.45
N GLU A 257 -2.80 -9.65 -1.59
CA GLU A 257 -1.46 -9.30 -2.06
C GLU A 257 -0.77 -8.30 -1.15
N THR A 258 -1.50 -7.29 -0.65
CA THR A 258 -0.95 -6.29 0.28
C THR A 258 -0.55 -6.96 1.60
N GLU A 259 -1.32 -7.95 2.07
CA GLU A 259 -1.03 -8.69 3.30
C GLU A 259 0.24 -9.53 3.15
N TRP A 260 0.29 -10.34 2.09
CA TRP A 260 1.40 -11.23 1.80
C TRP A 260 2.69 -10.47 1.49
N TYR A 261 2.61 -9.28 0.90
CA TYR A 261 3.75 -8.39 0.67
C TYR A 261 4.54 -8.07 1.95
N PHE A 262 3.85 -7.93 3.10
CA PHE A 262 4.48 -7.59 4.38
C PHE A 262 4.96 -8.80 5.21
N THR A 263 4.74 -10.03 4.76
CA THR A 263 5.21 -11.24 5.47
C THR A 263 6.72 -11.26 5.77
N PRO A 264 7.64 -10.67 4.95
CA PRO A 264 9.06 -10.58 5.31
C PRO A 264 9.34 -9.72 6.55
N TYR A 265 8.39 -8.85 6.94
CA TYR A 265 8.48 -7.93 8.07
C TYR A 265 7.70 -8.43 9.29
N HIS A 266 6.42 -8.71 9.08
CA HIS A 266 5.49 -9.03 10.17
C HIS A 266 5.65 -10.46 10.68
N ARG A 267 6.12 -11.39 9.83
CA ARG A 267 6.28 -12.82 10.18
C ARG A 267 4.98 -13.48 10.65
N TYR A 268 3.85 -12.97 10.20
CA TYR A 268 2.53 -13.57 10.35
C TYR A 268 1.66 -13.15 9.17
N SER A 269 0.54 -13.83 9.02
CA SER A 269 -0.46 -13.54 7.99
C SER A 269 -1.87 -13.68 8.53
N TYR A 270 -2.78 -12.82 8.07
CA TYR A 270 -4.20 -12.90 8.39
C TYR A 270 -4.94 -13.88 7.48
N VAL A 271 -4.37 -14.20 6.32
CA VAL A 271 -4.97 -15.04 5.28
C VAL A 271 -3.97 -16.08 4.80
N ALA A 272 -4.15 -17.31 5.24
CA ALA A 272 -3.40 -18.43 4.67
C ALA A 272 -4.04 -18.93 3.37
N PRO A 273 -3.26 -19.41 2.38
CA PRO A 273 -3.76 -19.95 1.12
C PRO A 273 -4.87 -20.98 1.18
N HIS A 274 -4.89 -21.81 2.23
CA HIS A 274 -5.88 -22.87 2.39
C HIS A 274 -7.18 -22.38 3.04
N GLN A 275 -7.30 -21.08 3.36
CA GLN A 275 -8.46 -20.49 4.03
C GLN A 275 -9.46 -19.85 3.05
N PHE A 276 -9.20 -19.90 1.74
CA PHE A 276 -10.05 -19.29 0.72
C PHE A 276 -9.93 -20.06 -0.62
N ASP A 277 -10.94 -19.97 -1.48
CA ASP A 277 -10.97 -20.63 -2.80
C ASP A 277 -11.12 -19.64 -3.98
N THR A 278 -11.12 -18.35 -3.66
CA THR A 278 -11.31 -17.26 -4.62
C THR A 278 -10.22 -17.24 -5.67
N ALA A 279 -10.58 -17.49 -6.92
CA ALA A 279 -9.65 -17.46 -8.04
C ALA A 279 -9.10 -16.05 -8.27
N LEU A 280 -7.94 -15.97 -8.95
CA LEU A 280 -7.39 -14.69 -9.40
C LEU A 280 -8.39 -13.96 -10.32
N PRO A 281 -8.40 -12.63 -10.30
CA PRO A 281 -9.16 -11.83 -11.26
C PRO A 281 -8.76 -12.17 -12.69
N SER A 282 -9.73 -12.26 -13.59
CA SER A 282 -9.49 -12.67 -14.97
C SER A 282 -10.25 -11.86 -16.00
N LEU A 283 -11.14 -10.95 -15.61
CA LEU A 283 -11.96 -10.18 -16.55
C LEU A 283 -11.53 -8.72 -16.50
N THR A 284 -11.06 -8.16 -17.62
CA THR A 284 -10.61 -6.76 -17.74
C THR A 284 -11.80 -5.79 -17.80
N ASP A 285 -11.50 -4.49 -17.74
CA ASP A 285 -12.51 -3.43 -17.81
C ASP A 285 -13.16 -3.36 -19.21
N ASP A 286 -12.45 -3.81 -20.24
CA ASP A 286 -12.98 -3.98 -21.61
C ASP A 286 -13.83 -5.26 -21.78
N GLY A 287 -14.06 -6.01 -20.70
CA GLY A 287 -14.81 -7.27 -20.72
C GLY A 287 -14.06 -8.45 -21.36
N LEU A 288 -12.73 -8.36 -21.51
CA LEU A 288 -11.90 -9.42 -22.07
C LEU A 288 -11.33 -10.32 -20.97
N THR A 289 -11.29 -11.62 -21.20
CA THR A 289 -10.57 -12.53 -20.31
C THR A 289 -9.07 -12.36 -20.48
N THR A 290 -8.34 -12.20 -19.37
CA THR A 290 -6.89 -12.06 -19.33
C THR A 290 -6.28 -12.99 -18.31
N ALA A 291 -4.99 -13.30 -18.52
CA ALA A 291 -4.18 -14.11 -17.64
C ALA A 291 -2.79 -13.49 -17.52
N LEU A 292 -2.00 -13.93 -16.52
CA LEU A 292 -0.62 -13.47 -16.34
C LEU A 292 0.26 -13.71 -17.58
N THR A 293 -0.06 -14.72 -18.38
CA THR A 293 0.64 -15.05 -19.64
C THR A 293 0.33 -14.08 -20.78
N SER A 294 -0.63 -13.18 -20.62
CA SER A 294 -0.93 -12.13 -21.59
C SER A 294 0.29 -11.24 -21.80
N THR A 295 0.60 -10.96 -23.06
CA THR A 295 1.68 -10.02 -23.41
C THR A 295 1.18 -8.59 -23.57
N SER A 296 -0.13 -8.34 -23.51
CA SER A 296 -0.71 -6.98 -23.56
C SER A 296 -0.96 -6.47 -22.14
N PHE A 297 -0.65 -5.20 -21.90
CA PHE A 297 -1.00 -4.52 -20.66
C PHE A 297 -2.51 -4.27 -20.58
N THR A 298 -3.13 -4.57 -19.45
CA THR A 298 -4.57 -4.45 -19.18
C THR A 298 -4.83 -3.84 -17.80
N SER A 299 -6.10 -3.56 -17.47
CA SER A 299 -6.50 -3.06 -16.13
C SER A 299 -6.11 -4.01 -14.98
N LEU A 300 -5.92 -5.30 -15.26
CA LEU A 300 -5.55 -6.32 -14.26
C LEU A 300 -4.04 -6.57 -14.15
N THR A 301 -3.21 -6.05 -15.07
CA THR A 301 -1.78 -6.36 -15.11
C THR A 301 -1.09 -6.07 -13.78
N TYR A 302 -1.33 -4.90 -13.18
CA TYR A 302 -0.73 -4.56 -11.89
C TYR A 302 -1.10 -5.56 -10.79
N LEU A 303 -2.40 -5.85 -10.63
CA LEU A 303 -2.91 -6.74 -9.59
C LEU A 303 -2.43 -8.19 -9.78
N LEU A 304 -2.34 -8.67 -11.01
CA LEU A 304 -1.83 -10.02 -11.29
C LEU A 304 -0.36 -10.16 -10.93
N PHE A 305 0.51 -9.25 -11.41
CA PHE A 305 1.94 -9.31 -11.10
C PHE A 305 2.22 -9.17 -9.61
N THR A 306 1.51 -8.27 -8.92
CA THR A 306 1.65 -8.09 -7.47
C THR A 306 1.12 -9.28 -6.68
N SER A 307 -0.03 -9.85 -7.05
CA SER A 307 -0.59 -11.05 -6.41
C SER A 307 0.34 -12.26 -6.53
N HIS A 308 0.86 -12.54 -7.74
CA HIS A 308 1.76 -13.66 -7.97
C HIS A 308 3.09 -13.52 -7.22
N SER A 309 3.67 -12.32 -7.21
CA SER A 309 4.94 -12.10 -6.53
C SER A 309 4.79 -12.01 -5.00
N SER A 310 3.67 -11.49 -4.48
CA SER A 310 3.34 -11.56 -3.05
C SER A 310 3.08 -13.01 -2.62
N ARG A 311 2.50 -13.87 -3.48
CA ARG A 311 2.37 -15.30 -3.21
C ARG A 311 3.71 -15.98 -2.97
N ILE A 312 4.72 -15.67 -3.79
CA ILE A 312 6.08 -16.21 -3.61
C ILE A 312 6.66 -15.81 -2.25
N LEU A 313 6.44 -14.56 -1.82
CA LEU A 313 6.85 -14.10 -0.48
C LEU A 313 6.13 -14.86 0.63
N TYR A 314 4.82 -15.08 0.49
CA TYR A 314 4.07 -15.89 1.45
C TYR A 314 4.61 -17.31 1.53
N ASP A 315 4.85 -17.99 0.40
CA ASP A 315 5.36 -19.37 0.43
C ASP A 315 6.75 -19.46 1.08
N LEU A 316 7.55 -18.40 1.00
CA LEU A 316 8.86 -18.31 1.65
C LEU A 316 8.78 -18.02 3.15
N TYR A 317 7.85 -17.16 3.58
CA TYR A 317 7.86 -16.58 4.93
C TYR A 317 6.63 -16.89 5.79
N GLY A 318 5.47 -17.16 5.19
CA GLY A 318 4.16 -17.21 5.85
C GLY A 318 3.98 -18.35 6.86
N THR A 319 4.80 -19.40 6.77
CA THR A 319 4.77 -20.56 7.69
C THR A 319 5.93 -20.58 8.70
N LEU A 320 6.83 -19.59 8.63
CA LEU A 320 7.99 -19.52 9.52
C LEU A 320 7.59 -19.00 10.90
N GLN A 321 8.33 -19.43 11.92
CA GLN A 321 8.22 -18.85 13.25
C GLN A 321 8.72 -17.39 13.26
N PRO A 322 8.29 -16.53 14.21
CA PRO A 322 8.63 -15.10 14.21
C PRO A 322 10.12 -14.74 14.12
N TYR A 323 11.01 -15.61 14.58
CA TYR A 323 12.48 -15.39 14.56
C TYR A 323 13.20 -16.33 13.59
N GLN A 324 12.46 -17.14 12.84
CA GLN A 324 13.02 -18.10 11.92
C GLN A 324 13.27 -17.45 10.57
N ASN A 325 14.50 -17.61 10.07
CA ASN A 325 14.82 -17.27 8.69
C ASN A 325 14.55 -18.47 7.78
N PRO A 326 14.15 -18.24 6.51
CA PRO A 326 14.01 -19.31 5.53
C PRO A 326 15.36 -20.01 5.31
N SER A 327 15.33 -21.28 4.91
CA SER A 327 16.54 -21.96 4.47
C SER A 327 17.09 -21.32 3.19
N TYR A 328 18.40 -21.41 2.99
CA TYR A 328 19.00 -20.83 1.79
C TYR A 328 18.50 -21.50 0.50
N GLU A 329 18.22 -22.80 0.54
CA GLU A 329 17.58 -23.53 -0.55
C GLU A 329 16.20 -22.96 -0.90
N ALA A 330 15.36 -22.70 0.11
CA ALA A 330 14.05 -22.09 -0.10
C ALA A 330 14.16 -20.67 -0.70
N VAL A 331 15.17 -19.90 -0.28
CA VAL A 331 15.48 -18.57 -0.86
C VAL A 331 15.82 -18.69 -2.35
N LEU A 332 16.69 -19.63 -2.74
CA LEU A 332 17.05 -19.82 -4.15
C LEU A 332 15.86 -20.30 -4.99
N LYS A 333 15.00 -21.16 -4.44
CA LYS A 333 13.77 -21.59 -5.10
C LYS A 333 12.82 -20.42 -5.34
N ALA A 334 12.58 -19.60 -4.32
CA ALA A 334 11.74 -18.41 -4.42
C ALA A 334 12.32 -17.37 -5.41
N SER A 335 13.66 -17.22 -5.44
CA SER A 335 14.33 -16.36 -6.42
C SER A 335 14.06 -16.82 -7.84
N SER A 336 14.22 -18.11 -8.12
CA SER A 336 13.95 -18.69 -9.45
C SER A 336 12.50 -18.50 -9.90
N GLN A 337 11.53 -18.60 -8.97
CA GLN A 337 10.13 -18.30 -9.25
C GLN A 337 9.90 -16.82 -9.61
N LEU A 338 10.55 -15.89 -8.91
CA LEU A 338 10.50 -14.46 -9.23
C LEU A 338 11.17 -14.14 -10.58
N ASP A 339 12.28 -14.81 -10.90
CA ASP A 339 12.96 -14.66 -12.20
C ASP A 339 12.04 -15.10 -13.35
N GLY A 340 11.29 -16.20 -13.17
CA GLY A 340 10.27 -16.64 -14.12
C GLY A 340 9.16 -15.60 -14.32
N LEU A 341 8.68 -15.00 -13.23
CA LEU A 341 7.70 -13.91 -13.31
C LEU A 341 8.28 -12.66 -13.98
N TYR A 342 9.53 -12.31 -13.70
CA TYR A 342 10.22 -11.19 -14.33
C TYR A 342 10.41 -11.40 -15.84
N ALA A 343 10.62 -12.65 -16.27
CA ALA A 343 10.65 -12.98 -17.70
C ALA A 343 9.31 -12.68 -18.40
N SER A 344 8.18 -13.00 -17.77
CA SER A 344 6.85 -12.60 -18.27
C SER A 344 6.67 -11.08 -18.28
N PHE A 345 7.15 -10.38 -17.23
CA PHE A 345 7.10 -8.92 -17.16
C PHE A 345 7.84 -8.24 -18.33
N ILE A 346 9.01 -8.75 -18.71
CA ILE A 346 9.78 -8.21 -19.84
C ILE A 346 9.00 -8.31 -21.15
N GLN A 347 8.21 -9.37 -21.33
CA GLN A 347 7.42 -9.61 -22.54
C GLN A 347 6.18 -8.70 -22.66
N LEU A 348 5.79 -7.98 -21.59
CA LEU A 348 4.66 -7.06 -21.62
C LEU A 348 4.88 -5.95 -22.64
N ARG A 349 3.90 -5.76 -23.52
CA ARG A 349 3.86 -4.73 -24.55
C ARG A 349 2.91 -3.63 -24.13
N ILE A 350 3.31 -2.41 -24.41
CA ILE A 350 2.48 -1.22 -24.29
C ILE A 350 2.23 -0.76 -25.72
N GLU A 351 0.96 -0.66 -26.11
CA GLU A 351 0.57 -0.34 -27.49
C GLU A 351 0.83 1.13 -27.84
N SER A 352 0.88 2.01 -26.84
CA SER A 352 1.19 3.43 -27.02
C SER A 352 2.70 3.68 -27.21
N SER A 353 3.04 4.41 -28.27
CA SER A 353 4.40 4.90 -28.55
C SER A 353 4.80 6.14 -27.74
N SER A 354 3.83 6.85 -27.14
CA SER A 354 4.07 8.00 -26.25
C SER A 354 4.12 7.54 -24.79
N PRO A 355 4.93 8.19 -23.91
CA PRO A 355 4.89 7.96 -22.47
C PRO A 355 3.46 8.21 -21.94
N SER A 356 2.73 7.12 -21.71
CA SER A 356 1.40 7.11 -21.10
C SER A 356 1.49 6.68 -19.64
N THR A 357 0.40 6.84 -18.90
CA THR A 357 0.23 6.27 -17.56
C THR A 357 0.62 4.79 -17.50
N THR A 358 0.30 4.03 -18.54
CA THR A 358 0.68 2.61 -18.67
C THR A 358 2.20 2.38 -18.61
N HIS A 359 3.01 3.29 -19.17
CA HIS A 359 4.47 3.21 -19.09
C HIS A 359 4.94 3.41 -17.65
N PHE A 360 4.36 4.37 -16.93
CA PHE A 360 4.64 4.56 -15.50
C PHE A 360 4.20 3.36 -14.67
N ALA A 361 3.01 2.81 -14.93
CA ALA A 361 2.51 1.62 -14.26
C ALA A 361 3.46 0.42 -14.48
N LYS A 362 3.93 0.19 -15.72
CA LYS A 362 4.91 -0.85 -16.01
C LYS A 362 6.23 -0.65 -15.26
N ARG A 363 6.74 0.58 -15.18
CA ARG A 363 7.94 0.89 -14.38
C ARG A 363 7.73 0.60 -12.90
N ILE A 364 6.57 0.98 -12.35
CA ILE A 364 6.22 0.71 -10.94
C ILE A 364 6.12 -0.79 -10.67
N ILE A 365 5.54 -1.59 -11.58
CA ILE A 365 5.54 -3.06 -11.48
C ILE A 365 6.97 -3.60 -11.48
N GLY A 366 7.82 -3.14 -12.40
CA GLY A 366 9.21 -3.56 -12.47
C GLY A 366 10.01 -3.25 -11.19
N MET A 367 9.84 -2.04 -10.64
CA MET A 367 10.44 -1.65 -9.36
C MET A 367 9.94 -2.53 -8.22
N SER A 368 8.65 -2.85 -8.20
CA SER A 368 8.03 -3.73 -7.21
C SER A 368 8.61 -5.15 -7.29
N LEU A 369 8.75 -5.73 -8.48
CA LEU A 369 9.35 -7.06 -8.68
C LEU A 369 10.82 -7.09 -8.28
N ALA A 370 11.60 -6.08 -8.65
CA ALA A 370 13.00 -5.95 -8.24
C ALA A 370 13.12 -5.86 -6.71
N TYR A 371 12.25 -5.08 -6.06
CA TYR A 371 12.22 -5.02 -4.61
C TYR A 371 11.86 -6.36 -3.96
N ARG A 372 10.90 -7.09 -4.52
CA ARG A 372 10.55 -8.44 -4.04
C ARG A 372 11.69 -9.45 -4.23
N SER A 373 12.49 -9.33 -5.29
CA SER A 373 13.73 -10.12 -5.47
C SER A 373 14.71 -9.88 -4.32
N TYR A 374 14.91 -8.62 -3.92
CA TYR A 374 15.66 -8.31 -2.71
C TYR A 374 15.02 -8.91 -1.44
N LEU A 375 13.71 -8.81 -1.26
CA LEU A 375 13.02 -9.33 -0.06
C LEU A 375 13.20 -10.84 0.12
N VAL A 376 13.23 -11.61 -0.96
CA VAL A 376 13.54 -13.05 -0.93
C VAL A 376 14.93 -13.30 -0.35
N HIS A 377 15.91 -12.48 -0.72
CA HIS A 377 17.30 -12.58 -0.29
C HIS A 377 17.64 -11.84 1.01
N ARG A 378 16.70 -11.07 1.56
CA ARG A 378 16.91 -10.14 2.69
C ARG A 378 17.67 -10.75 3.86
N ALA A 379 17.31 -11.97 4.28
CA ALA A 379 17.91 -12.65 5.43
C ALA A 379 19.41 -12.99 5.26
N TYR A 380 19.89 -13.04 4.02
CA TYR A 380 21.25 -13.44 3.66
C TYR A 380 22.09 -12.31 3.07
N PHE A 381 21.50 -11.16 2.74
CA PHE A 381 22.20 -10.08 2.04
C PHE A 381 23.48 -9.63 2.77
N VAL A 382 23.40 -9.30 4.06
CA VAL A 382 24.60 -8.81 4.79
C VAL A 382 25.66 -9.91 4.90
N LYS A 383 25.26 -11.17 5.09
CA LYS A 383 26.19 -12.32 5.09
C LYS A 383 26.90 -12.46 3.74
N SER A 384 26.19 -12.23 2.64
CA SER A 384 26.72 -12.31 1.28
C SER A 384 27.81 -11.28 0.97
N LEU A 385 27.90 -10.19 1.74
CA LEU A 385 28.95 -9.19 1.61
C LEU A 385 30.34 -9.76 1.98
N SER A 386 30.39 -10.74 2.90
CA SER A 386 31.64 -11.33 3.40
C SER A 386 31.84 -12.78 2.93
N ASP A 387 30.76 -13.56 2.84
CA ASP A 387 30.82 -14.99 2.51
C ASP A 387 30.42 -15.26 1.06
N LYS A 388 31.36 -15.81 0.30
CA LYS A 388 31.20 -16.16 -1.11
C LYS A 388 30.21 -17.31 -1.36
N SER A 389 29.87 -18.10 -0.34
CA SER A 389 28.85 -19.14 -0.45
C SER A 389 27.46 -18.56 -0.80
N PHE A 390 27.23 -17.29 -0.46
CA PHE A 390 26.01 -16.55 -0.76
C PHE A 390 26.15 -15.60 -1.97
N SER A 391 27.07 -15.86 -2.90
CA SER A 391 27.32 -14.99 -4.07
C SER A 391 26.09 -14.71 -4.94
N GLN A 392 25.17 -15.69 -5.07
CA GLN A 392 23.90 -15.50 -5.77
C GLN A 392 23.01 -14.45 -5.08
N THR A 393 22.97 -14.46 -3.75
CA THR A 393 22.26 -13.44 -2.95
C THR A 393 22.86 -12.05 -3.18
N HIS A 394 24.20 -11.96 -3.19
CA HIS A 394 24.89 -10.70 -3.44
C HIS A 394 24.50 -10.12 -4.81
N SER A 395 24.60 -10.94 -5.87
CA SER A 395 24.21 -10.52 -7.22
C SER A 395 22.74 -10.10 -7.28
N ALA A 396 21.83 -10.95 -6.80
CA ALA A 396 20.39 -10.69 -6.84
C ALA A 396 20.02 -9.37 -6.13
N CYS A 397 20.59 -9.10 -4.94
CA CYS A 397 20.31 -7.86 -4.21
C CYS A 397 20.87 -6.62 -4.93
N VAL A 398 22.10 -6.71 -5.44
CA VAL A 398 22.72 -5.59 -6.16
C VAL A 398 22.01 -5.33 -7.49
N ASP A 399 21.62 -6.37 -8.22
CA ASP A 399 20.90 -6.26 -9.49
C ASP A 399 19.46 -5.74 -9.28
N ALA A 400 18.80 -6.15 -8.19
CA ALA A 400 17.54 -5.56 -7.75
C ALA A 400 17.68 -4.06 -7.48
N ALA A 401 18.69 -3.64 -6.70
CA ALA A 401 18.94 -2.23 -6.40
C ALA A 401 19.23 -1.41 -7.67
N ARG A 402 20.04 -1.95 -8.60
CA ARG A 402 20.29 -1.32 -9.90
C ARG A 402 19.02 -1.19 -10.73
N THR A 403 18.21 -2.24 -10.79
CA THR A 403 16.94 -2.24 -11.54
C THR A 403 15.99 -1.17 -11.03
N ILE A 404 15.82 -1.07 -9.71
CA ILE A 404 15.00 -0.02 -9.07
C ILE A 404 15.51 1.38 -9.48
N LEU A 405 16.82 1.61 -9.38
CA LEU A 405 17.41 2.91 -9.70
C LEU A 405 17.39 3.23 -11.20
N SER A 406 17.52 2.23 -12.08
CA SER A 406 17.41 2.39 -13.53
C SER A 406 15.99 2.75 -13.94
N MET A 407 14.98 2.03 -13.47
CA MET A 407 13.58 2.34 -13.77
C MET A 407 13.16 3.70 -13.23
N PHE A 408 13.73 4.10 -12.09
CA PHE A 408 13.60 5.46 -11.58
C PHE A 408 14.21 6.50 -12.53
N ASP A 409 15.39 6.24 -13.09
CA ASP A 409 16.07 7.14 -14.03
C ASP A 409 15.39 7.27 -15.38
N GLU A 410 14.75 6.20 -15.84
CA GLU A 410 13.89 6.24 -17.02
C GLU A 410 12.66 7.15 -16.83
N GLY A 411 12.38 7.55 -15.59
CA GLY A 411 11.37 8.52 -15.22
C GLY A 411 10.09 7.87 -14.71
N ILE A 412 9.62 8.32 -13.56
CA ILE A 412 8.25 8.09 -13.09
C ILE A 412 7.57 9.45 -12.89
N LEU A 413 6.24 9.45 -12.80
CA LEU A 413 5.48 10.66 -12.51
C LEU A 413 5.98 11.29 -11.19
N SER A 414 6.17 12.61 -11.17
CA SER A 414 6.73 13.30 -10.01
C SER A 414 5.90 13.09 -8.73
N THR A 415 4.60 12.95 -8.88
CA THR A 415 3.68 12.67 -7.78
C THR A 415 3.83 11.26 -7.22
N PHE A 416 4.31 10.30 -8.02
CA PHE A 416 4.52 8.93 -7.58
C PHE A 416 5.72 8.78 -6.64
N PHE A 417 6.59 9.79 -6.53
CA PHE A 417 7.60 9.85 -5.47
C PHE A 417 6.98 9.87 -4.07
N ARG A 418 5.73 10.33 -3.95
CA ARG A 418 4.99 10.37 -2.68
C ARG A 418 4.34 9.04 -2.33
N LEU A 419 4.31 8.07 -3.24
CA LEU A 419 3.83 6.72 -2.92
C LEU A 419 4.82 6.07 -1.97
N TRP A 420 4.32 5.67 -0.80
CA TRP A 420 5.12 5.08 0.27
C TRP A 420 5.94 3.86 -0.22
N ASN A 421 5.34 3.04 -1.09
CA ASN A 421 5.99 1.92 -1.76
C ASN A 421 7.26 2.34 -2.53
N VAL A 422 7.14 3.35 -3.39
CA VAL A 422 8.26 3.87 -4.17
C VAL A 422 9.36 4.40 -3.26
N THR A 423 8.98 5.12 -2.20
CA THR A 423 9.95 5.62 -1.21
C THR A 423 10.70 4.46 -0.53
N ILE A 424 9.99 3.41 -0.10
CA ILE A 424 10.59 2.21 0.52
C ILE A 424 11.58 1.52 -0.42
N TRP A 425 11.20 1.32 -1.69
CA TRP A 425 12.05 0.64 -2.67
C TRP A 425 13.33 1.43 -2.95
N LEU A 426 13.21 2.76 -3.08
CA LEU A 426 14.35 3.65 -3.27
C LEU A 426 15.29 3.68 -2.06
N VAL A 427 14.74 3.70 -0.84
CA VAL A 427 15.54 3.61 0.39
C VAL A 427 16.30 2.29 0.43
N ALA A 428 15.64 1.16 0.18
CA ALA A 428 16.29 -0.15 0.19
C ALA A 428 17.40 -0.25 -0.88
N ALA A 429 17.14 0.20 -2.10
CA ALA A 429 18.16 0.25 -3.16
C ALA A 429 19.37 1.10 -2.74
N GLY A 430 19.14 2.25 -2.10
CA GLY A 430 20.19 3.09 -1.55
C GLY A 430 20.99 2.40 -0.44
N LEU A 431 20.33 1.71 0.49
CA LEU A 431 20.99 0.97 1.57
C LEU A 431 21.84 -0.19 1.04
N ILE A 432 21.32 -0.98 0.10
CA ILE A 432 22.04 -2.09 -0.54
C ILE A 432 23.33 -1.58 -1.19
N MET A 433 23.21 -0.53 -2.02
CA MET A 433 24.36 0.04 -2.73
C MET A 433 25.39 0.67 -1.79
N ALA A 434 24.93 1.32 -0.72
CA ALA A 434 25.82 1.92 0.28
C ALA A 434 26.56 0.85 1.11
N LEU A 435 25.87 -0.21 1.55
CA LEU A 435 26.48 -1.32 2.29
C LEU A 435 27.50 -2.09 1.42
N ASP A 436 27.19 -2.32 0.14
CA ASP A 436 28.11 -2.95 -0.82
C ASP A 436 29.40 -2.13 -0.98
N LEU A 437 29.28 -0.79 -1.11
CA LEU A 437 30.43 0.11 -1.19
C LEU A 437 31.28 0.12 0.08
N VAL A 438 30.64 0.21 1.26
CA VAL A 438 31.34 0.18 2.55
C VAL A 438 32.16 -1.10 2.68
N LYS A 439 31.56 -2.25 2.35
CA LYS A 439 32.26 -3.53 2.41
C LYS A 439 33.42 -3.58 1.41
N ALA A 440 33.19 -3.17 0.17
CA ALA A 440 34.22 -3.18 -0.85
C ALA A 440 35.42 -2.28 -0.48
N SER A 441 35.17 -1.12 0.12
CA SER A 441 36.21 -0.22 0.64
C SER A 441 36.94 -0.83 1.85
N SER A 442 36.23 -1.51 2.75
CA SER A 442 36.84 -2.23 3.89
C SER A 442 37.81 -3.31 3.44
N ASP A 443 37.44 -4.05 2.39
CA ASP A 443 38.26 -5.12 1.83
C ASP A 443 39.33 -4.61 0.85
N ARG A 444 39.45 -3.28 0.66
CA ARG A 444 40.35 -2.64 -0.32
C ARG A 444 40.11 -3.12 -1.76
N ARG A 445 38.85 -3.42 -2.08
CA ARG A 445 38.35 -3.90 -3.38
C ARG A 445 37.36 -2.91 -3.99
N THR A 446 37.69 -1.62 -3.98
CA THR A 446 36.79 -0.58 -4.50
C THR A 446 36.51 -0.82 -6.00
N PRO A 447 35.23 -1.00 -6.39
CA PRO A 447 34.84 -1.22 -7.79
C PRO A 447 35.18 -0.01 -8.67
N GLY A 448 35.42 -0.24 -9.96
CA GLY A 448 35.69 0.84 -10.92
C GLY A 448 34.53 1.84 -11.08
N ASP A 449 33.29 1.38 -10.87
CA ASP A 449 32.07 2.19 -10.91
C ASP A 449 31.75 2.90 -9.58
N ALA A 450 32.61 2.75 -8.55
CA ALA A 450 32.37 3.35 -7.23
C ALA A 450 32.14 4.88 -7.25
N PRO A 451 32.85 5.70 -8.05
CA PRO A 451 32.55 7.14 -8.14
C PRO A 451 31.12 7.43 -8.60
N ALA A 452 30.62 6.67 -9.60
CA ALA A 452 29.26 6.83 -10.11
C ALA A 452 28.23 6.43 -9.04
N ARG A 453 28.46 5.32 -8.33
CA ARG A 453 27.59 4.89 -7.22
C ARG A 453 27.56 5.91 -6.08
N ARG A 454 28.69 6.50 -5.71
CA ARG A 454 28.77 7.56 -4.69
C ARG A 454 27.96 8.79 -5.09
N SER A 455 28.15 9.28 -6.31
CA SER A 455 27.38 10.40 -6.86
C SER A 455 25.87 10.10 -6.81
N ARG A 456 25.51 8.87 -7.21
CA ARG A 456 24.12 8.40 -7.19
C ARG A 456 23.51 8.40 -5.79
N LEU A 457 24.22 7.88 -4.78
CA LEU A 457 23.74 7.85 -3.39
C LEU A 457 23.53 9.25 -2.82
N ILE A 458 24.39 10.21 -3.16
CA ILE A 458 24.25 11.61 -2.73
C ILE A 458 22.97 12.22 -3.33
N THR A 459 22.77 12.04 -4.63
CA THR A 459 21.57 12.53 -5.33
C THR A 459 20.30 11.90 -4.78
N LEU A 460 20.31 10.57 -4.59
CA LEU A 460 19.20 9.83 -4.01
C LEU A 460 18.86 10.29 -2.60
N ALA A 461 19.86 10.43 -1.72
CA ALA A 461 19.64 10.89 -0.36
C ALA A 461 19.16 12.35 -0.30
N ARG A 462 19.57 13.20 -1.25
CA ARG A 462 19.01 14.56 -1.37
C ARG A 462 17.54 14.49 -1.75
N LEU A 463 17.21 13.73 -2.78
CA LEU A 463 15.84 13.54 -3.24
C LEU A 463 14.93 13.04 -2.12
N LEU A 464 15.29 11.93 -1.47
CA LEU A 464 14.53 11.33 -0.37
C LEU A 464 14.34 12.28 0.82
N ALA A 465 15.29 13.18 1.08
CA ALA A 465 15.16 14.19 2.14
C ALA A 465 14.25 15.37 1.75
N THR A 466 14.00 15.57 0.45
CA THR A 466 13.15 16.65 -0.08
C THR A 466 11.77 16.18 -0.51
N VAL A 467 11.56 14.87 -0.68
CA VAL A 467 10.22 14.32 -0.93
C VAL A 467 9.33 14.70 0.26
N ALA A 468 8.26 15.42 -0.02
CA ALA A 468 7.27 15.83 0.98
C ALA A 468 6.38 14.64 1.36
N ASP A 469 6.95 13.61 2.00
CA ASP A 469 6.20 12.49 2.55
C ASP A 469 5.84 12.76 4.02
N GLN A 470 4.54 12.77 4.35
CA GLN A 470 4.11 12.99 5.73
C GLN A 470 4.51 11.83 6.68
N SER A 471 4.89 10.67 6.11
CA SER A 471 5.32 9.49 6.88
C SER A 471 6.75 9.57 7.41
N GLY A 472 7.57 10.48 6.86
CA GLY A 472 8.98 10.67 7.20
C GLY A 472 9.90 9.52 6.81
N ILE A 473 9.43 8.56 6.00
CA ILE A 473 10.22 7.40 5.55
C ILE A 473 11.42 7.88 4.72
N GLY A 474 11.18 8.82 3.80
CA GLY A 474 12.22 9.36 2.93
C GLY A 474 13.33 10.03 3.75
N ILE A 475 12.95 10.88 4.71
CA ILE A 475 13.89 11.58 5.59
C ILE A 475 14.74 10.60 6.42
N ARG A 476 14.11 9.58 7.03
CA ARG A 476 14.84 8.57 7.83
C ARG A 476 15.78 7.75 6.95
N GLY A 477 15.32 7.29 5.79
CA GLY A 477 16.15 6.58 4.82
C GLY A 477 17.33 7.42 4.32
N ALA A 478 17.12 8.70 4.01
CA ALA A 478 18.18 9.62 3.60
C ALA A 478 19.27 9.78 4.67
N LYS A 479 18.90 9.85 5.97
CA LYS A 479 19.88 9.90 7.07
C LYS A 479 20.75 8.64 7.11
N LEU A 480 20.15 7.46 6.97
CA LEU A 480 20.87 6.19 6.98
C LEU A 480 21.82 6.05 5.79
N ILE A 481 21.36 6.41 4.59
CA ILE A 481 22.19 6.40 3.37
C ILE A 481 23.39 7.34 3.54
N ARG A 482 23.18 8.57 4.05
CA ARG A 482 24.27 9.53 4.32
C ARG A 482 25.24 9.02 5.37
N HIS A 483 24.74 8.34 6.41
CA HIS A 483 25.59 7.76 7.44
C HIS A 483 26.53 6.68 6.86
N LEU A 484 25.98 5.76 6.07
CA LEU A 484 26.77 4.71 5.40
C LEU A 484 27.80 5.31 4.42
N TYR A 485 27.42 6.36 3.69
CA TYR A 485 28.33 7.09 2.81
C TYR A 485 29.49 7.76 3.58
N SER A 486 29.21 8.38 4.72
CA SER A 486 30.24 8.95 5.60
C SER A 486 31.19 7.87 6.12
N MET A 487 30.64 6.74 6.54
CA MET A 487 31.43 5.61 7.03
C MET A 487 32.36 5.05 5.94
N GLU A 488 31.89 4.97 4.69
CA GLU A 488 32.71 4.57 3.55
C GLU A 488 33.89 5.54 3.32
N SER A 489 33.63 6.84 3.41
CA SER A 489 34.66 7.89 3.28
C SER A 489 35.69 7.82 4.42
N ASP A 490 35.25 7.49 5.64
CA ASP A 490 36.12 7.30 6.80
C ASP A 490 37.07 6.11 6.61
N ILE A 491 36.57 4.99 6.06
CA ILE A 491 37.37 3.80 5.76
C ILE A 491 38.45 4.14 4.73
N ILE A 492 38.11 4.87 3.67
CA ILE A 492 39.08 5.33 2.66
C ILE A 492 40.13 6.23 3.28
N ALA A 493 39.74 7.11 4.21
CA ALA A 493 40.65 7.98 4.94
C ALA A 493 41.54 7.24 5.97
N GLY A 494 41.45 5.90 6.07
CA GLY A 494 42.24 5.08 6.96
C GLY A 494 41.71 5.01 8.40
N ARG A 495 40.53 5.58 8.68
CA ARG A 495 39.81 5.32 9.93
C ARG A 495 39.25 3.89 9.89
N ARG A 496 39.08 3.25 11.05
CA ARG A 496 38.54 1.87 11.14
C ARG A 496 37.15 1.83 11.79
N PRO A 497 36.11 2.45 11.22
CA PRO A 497 34.76 2.11 11.63
C PRO A 497 34.46 0.67 11.18
N SER A 498 33.89 -0.14 12.07
CA SER A 498 33.53 -1.54 11.78
C SER A 498 32.02 -1.62 11.56
N LEU A 499 31.59 -2.26 10.46
CA LEU A 499 30.18 -2.63 10.24
C LEU A 499 29.65 -3.52 11.37
N ALA A 500 30.50 -4.36 11.96
CA ALA A 500 30.15 -5.22 13.09
C ALA A 500 29.91 -4.45 14.39
N GLY A 501 30.28 -3.16 14.45
CA GLY A 501 30.06 -2.30 15.60
C GLY A 501 28.72 -1.56 15.60
N ILE A 502 27.98 -1.55 14.47
CA ILE A 502 26.71 -0.82 14.38
C ILE A 502 25.62 -1.60 15.12
N THR A 503 25.20 -1.06 16.26
CA THR A 503 24.12 -1.63 17.05
C THR A 503 22.75 -1.16 16.55
N LYS A 504 21.72 -1.97 16.82
CA LYS A 504 20.32 -1.62 16.57
C LYS A 504 19.90 -0.31 17.27
N GLN A 505 20.41 -0.06 18.48
CA GLN A 505 20.15 1.19 19.20
C GLN A 505 20.75 2.41 18.50
N GLU A 506 21.95 2.29 17.93
CA GLU A 506 22.57 3.35 17.15
C GLU A 506 21.78 3.65 15.88
N ILE A 507 21.33 2.63 15.15
CA ILE A 507 20.46 2.79 13.96
C ILE A 507 19.20 3.58 14.32
N VAL A 508 18.53 3.22 15.42
CA VAL A 508 17.33 3.91 15.89
C VAL A 508 17.64 5.36 16.31
N ARG A 509 18.74 5.60 17.05
CA ARG A 509 19.17 6.95 17.44
C ARG A 509 19.47 7.83 16.24
N LEU A 510 20.05 7.27 15.17
CA LEU A 510 20.37 8.02 13.93
C LEU A 510 19.11 8.55 13.25
N VAL A 511 18.03 7.78 13.23
CA VAL A 511 16.79 8.17 12.52
C VAL A 511 15.85 9.01 13.36
N GLN A 512 15.91 8.91 14.70
CA GLN A 512 15.05 9.66 15.60
C GLN A 512 15.14 11.19 15.37
N PRO A 513 14.03 11.93 15.54
CA PRO A 513 14.07 13.38 15.54
C PRO A 513 14.97 13.84 16.70
N CYS A 514 15.95 14.71 16.42
CA CYS A 514 16.78 15.29 17.46
C CYS A 514 15.86 16.10 18.38
N ARG A 515 15.60 15.63 19.61
CA ARG A 515 14.93 16.45 20.62
C ARG A 515 15.89 17.61 20.92
N ARG A 516 15.60 18.81 20.41
CA ARG A 516 16.30 20.01 20.88
C ARG A 516 16.09 20.06 22.40
N SER A 517 17.16 19.86 23.14
CA SER A 517 17.21 20.18 24.56
C SER A 517 16.83 21.64 24.71
N GLY A 518 15.79 21.93 25.48
CA GLY A 518 15.42 23.30 25.80
C GLY A 518 16.57 23.97 26.53
N ALA A 519 17.11 25.03 25.93
CA ALA A 519 17.64 26.23 26.56
C ALA A 519 18.31 27.07 25.47
N GLU A 520 17.60 28.12 25.06
CA GLU A 520 18.06 29.47 24.72
C GLU A 520 17.11 30.05 23.67
N GLY A 521 16.39 31.09 24.12
CA GLY A 521 15.39 31.76 23.33
C GLY A 521 16.02 32.48 22.16
N ASP A 522 15.45 32.26 20.98
CA ASP A 522 15.45 33.27 19.94
C ASP A 522 14.07 33.24 19.29
N SER A 523 13.37 34.36 19.45
CA SER A 523 12.05 34.61 18.92
C SER A 523 12.16 34.82 17.41
N GLY A 524 11.92 33.77 16.64
CA GLY A 524 11.66 33.83 15.21
C GLY A 524 10.28 33.25 14.94
N GLU A 525 9.30 34.12 14.73
CA GLU A 525 7.94 33.78 14.29
C GLU A 525 8.01 32.94 13.00
N ALA A 526 7.58 31.69 13.10
CA ALA A 526 7.16 30.89 11.95
C ALA A 526 5.65 30.73 12.09
N ASP A 527 4.92 31.62 11.43
CA ASP A 527 3.47 31.56 11.29
C ASP A 527 3.08 30.29 10.53
N SER A 528 2.57 29.31 11.27
CA SER A 528 1.72 28.25 10.72
C SER A 528 0.47 28.17 11.58
N ALA A 529 -0.34 29.23 11.53
CA ALA A 529 -1.68 29.22 12.08
C ALA A 529 -2.55 28.29 11.22
N SER A 530 -2.93 27.15 11.77
CA SER A 530 -4.04 26.36 11.24
C SER A 530 -5.33 26.98 11.79
N THR A 531 -6.11 27.58 10.92
CA THR A 531 -7.43 28.15 11.24
C THR A 531 -8.43 27.02 11.61
N PRO A 532 -9.39 27.28 12.52
CA PRO A 532 -10.40 26.32 12.94
C PRO A 532 -11.25 25.79 11.77
N VAL A 533 -11.64 24.51 11.84
CA VAL A 533 -12.38 23.75 10.80
C VAL A 533 -13.69 24.40 10.36
N GLU A 534 -14.41 25.05 11.28
CA GLU A 534 -15.67 25.75 10.99
C GLU A 534 -15.46 27.03 10.16
N GLN A 535 -14.30 27.67 10.32
CA GLN A 535 -13.93 28.88 9.57
C GLN A 535 -13.54 28.55 8.14
N ARG A 536 -12.85 27.41 7.94
CA ARG A 536 -12.54 26.86 6.62
C ARG A 536 -13.80 26.44 5.87
N ALA A 537 -14.72 25.70 6.50
CA ALA A 537 -16.00 25.35 5.87
C ALA A 537 -16.82 26.59 5.44
N GLY A 538 -16.77 27.68 6.22
CA GLY A 538 -17.39 28.96 5.87
C GLY A 538 -16.69 29.70 4.72
N GLU A 539 -15.36 29.70 4.67
CA GLU A 539 -14.58 30.24 3.54
C GLU A 539 -14.78 29.40 2.26
N PHE A 540 -14.96 28.08 2.39
CA PHE A 540 -15.25 27.16 1.29
C PHE A 540 -16.66 27.34 0.71
N ALA A 541 -17.68 27.52 1.57
CA ALA A 541 -19.03 27.83 1.12
C ALA A 541 -19.09 29.16 0.35
N ALA A 542 -18.27 30.15 0.74
CA ALA A 542 -18.14 31.43 0.05
C ALA A 542 -17.47 31.31 -1.33
N TYR A 543 -16.50 30.40 -1.48
CA TYR A 543 -15.86 30.13 -2.78
C TYR A 543 -16.81 29.39 -3.74
N ALA A 544 -17.56 28.40 -3.23
CA ALA A 544 -18.57 27.68 -4.01
C ALA A 544 -19.75 28.58 -4.44
N THR A 545 -20.20 29.50 -3.57
CA THR A 545 -21.25 30.48 -3.93
C THR A 545 -20.79 31.56 -4.89
N ALA A 546 -19.49 31.90 -4.92
CA ALA A 546 -18.95 32.84 -5.91
C ALA A 546 -19.03 32.28 -7.35
N ASN A 547 -18.92 30.95 -7.52
CA ASN A 547 -19.04 30.27 -8.81
C ASN A 547 -20.47 29.85 -9.18
N SER A 548 -21.42 29.78 -8.22
CA SER A 548 -22.82 29.44 -8.51
C SER A 548 -23.68 30.63 -8.92
N ASN A 549 -23.18 31.87 -8.79
CA ASN A 549 -23.96 33.08 -9.06
C ASN A 549 -24.05 33.48 -10.55
N SER A 550 -23.67 32.59 -11.49
CA SER A 550 -23.81 32.85 -12.94
C SER A 550 -25.00 32.17 -13.62
N GLU A 551 -25.86 31.41 -12.91
CA GLU A 551 -27.02 30.78 -13.55
C GLU A 551 -28.35 31.05 -12.84
N ASN A 552 -29.15 31.86 -13.53
CA ASN A 552 -30.58 32.15 -13.46
C ASN A 552 -31.42 31.73 -12.24
N SER A 553 -31.94 32.77 -11.59
CA SER A 553 -33.09 32.80 -10.69
C SER A 553 -34.41 32.39 -11.37
N VAL A 554 -35.15 31.45 -10.78
CA VAL A 554 -36.64 31.46 -10.74
C VAL A 554 -37.08 30.80 -9.43
N GLY A 555 -37.83 31.53 -8.60
CA GLY A 555 -38.41 31.02 -7.36
C GLY A 555 -39.76 30.31 -7.57
N LEU A 556 -40.20 29.55 -6.57
CA LEU A 556 -41.58 29.52 -6.07
C LEU A 556 -41.72 28.55 -4.87
N ASP A 557 -42.09 29.16 -3.75
CA ASP A 557 -43.07 28.81 -2.71
C ASP A 557 -43.33 27.38 -2.20
N THR A 558 -43.38 27.38 -0.87
CA THR A 558 -43.74 26.41 0.17
C THR A 558 -45.16 25.84 0.08
N GLU A 559 -45.36 24.58 0.49
CA GLU A 559 -46.11 24.19 1.71
C GLU A 559 -46.40 22.67 1.81
N ASN A 560 -46.35 22.22 3.07
CA ASN A 560 -47.03 21.08 3.73
C ASN A 560 -46.30 19.77 4.03
N LEU A 561 -46.55 19.39 5.28
CA LEU A 561 -45.93 18.44 6.19
C LEU A 561 -46.70 17.11 6.24
N ASP A 562 -45.97 16.13 6.77
CA ASP A 562 -46.38 14.99 7.59
C ASP A 562 -46.70 13.63 6.93
N GLU A 563 -45.95 12.65 7.46
CA GLU A 563 -46.36 11.32 7.96
C GLU A 563 -45.83 10.02 7.30
N PHE A 564 -45.08 9.28 8.15
CA PHE A 564 -44.92 7.82 8.31
C PHE A 564 -43.92 6.98 7.47
N MET A 565 -42.90 6.51 8.21
CA MET A 565 -42.33 5.15 8.26
C MET A 565 -43.06 4.08 7.42
N PHE A 566 -42.31 3.41 6.52
CA PHE A 566 -42.12 1.95 6.41
C PHE A 566 -41.32 1.66 5.11
N LEU A 567 -40.26 0.85 5.20
CA LEU A 567 -39.62 0.17 4.05
C LEU A 567 -40.69 -0.58 3.23
N PRO A 568 -40.56 -0.74 1.88
CA PRO A 568 -39.77 -1.88 1.38
C PRO A 568 -39.15 -1.76 -0.04
N SER A 569 -38.15 -2.62 -0.25
CA SER A 569 -37.69 -3.28 -1.49
C SER A 569 -38.49 -3.06 -2.80
N SER A 570 -37.79 -2.67 -3.87
CA SER A 570 -38.14 -3.08 -5.25
C SER A 570 -36.97 -2.92 -6.23
N TRP A 571 -36.23 -3.99 -6.48
CA TRP A 571 -35.61 -4.25 -7.80
C TRP A 571 -36.53 -5.24 -8.50
N ALA A 572 -37.35 -4.77 -9.43
CA ALA A 572 -38.05 -5.60 -10.41
C ALA A 572 -38.38 -4.76 -11.65
N GLY A 573 -38.17 -5.39 -12.81
CA GLY A 573 -38.09 -4.83 -14.15
C GLY A 573 -39.22 -3.93 -14.63
N ASN A 574 -38.87 -3.10 -15.61
CA ASN A 574 -39.72 -2.84 -16.76
C ASN A 574 -38.85 -2.86 -18.02
N ASP A 575 -39.15 -3.81 -18.90
CA ASP A 575 -38.76 -3.83 -20.32
C ASP A 575 -39.56 -2.75 -21.07
N ASP A 576 -38.86 -1.88 -21.81
CA ASP A 576 -39.12 -1.57 -23.22
C ASP A 576 -38.17 -0.45 -23.74
N LEU A 577 -37.21 -0.88 -24.56
CA LEU A 577 -36.64 -0.27 -25.80
C LEU A 577 -36.34 1.25 -25.83
N ASP A 578 -35.08 1.67 -26.00
CA ASP A 578 -34.38 1.65 -27.31
C ASP A 578 -32.86 2.01 -27.25
N THR A 579 -32.06 1.09 -27.78
CA THR A 579 -30.78 1.22 -28.54
C THR A 579 -29.61 2.15 -28.11
N MET A 580 -28.61 1.56 -27.44
CA MET A 580 -27.22 1.62 -27.89
C MET A 580 -26.56 0.25 -27.66
N GLN A 581 -26.40 -0.53 -28.73
CA GLN A 581 -25.79 -1.87 -28.69
C GLN A 581 -24.28 -1.77 -28.43
N LEU A 582 -23.85 -2.10 -27.20
CA LEU A 582 -22.52 -2.64 -26.96
C LEU A 582 -22.57 -4.13 -27.32
N SER A 583 -21.98 -4.49 -28.46
CA SER A 583 -21.89 -5.87 -28.93
C SER A 583 -20.90 -6.66 -28.06
N PHE A 584 -21.41 -7.39 -27.06
CA PHE A 584 -20.67 -8.39 -26.32
C PHE A 584 -20.57 -9.68 -27.15
N ASN A 585 -19.38 -9.97 -27.66
CA ASN A 585 -19.11 -11.20 -28.38
C ASN A 585 -18.53 -12.23 -27.40
N ILE A 586 -19.40 -12.97 -26.71
CA ILE A 586 -19.00 -14.11 -25.85
C ILE A 586 -19.19 -15.39 -26.66
N GLU A 587 -18.41 -15.57 -27.73
CA GLU A 587 -18.23 -16.88 -28.35
C GLU A 587 -16.79 -17.02 -28.84
N GLY A 588 -16.11 -18.07 -28.35
CA GLY A 588 -14.89 -18.58 -28.96
C GLY A 588 -13.70 -18.72 -28.03
N THR A 589 -13.72 -19.69 -27.11
CA THR A 589 -12.68 -20.73 -27.02
C THR A 589 -13.06 -21.76 -25.94
N GLU A 590 -13.59 -22.90 -26.38
CA GLU A 590 -13.40 -24.14 -25.64
C GLU A 590 -11.89 -24.45 -25.66
N MET A 591 -11.17 -24.09 -24.60
CA MET A 591 -9.87 -24.70 -24.29
C MET A 591 -10.09 -25.68 -23.15
N THR A 592 -10.06 -26.96 -23.51
CA THR A 592 -9.92 -28.08 -22.58
C THR A 592 -8.60 -27.98 -21.82
N GLU A 593 -8.62 -27.45 -20.60
CA GLU A 593 -7.61 -27.74 -19.58
C GLU A 593 -8.25 -28.63 -18.51
N ARG A 594 -8.26 -29.93 -18.79
CA ARG A 594 -8.45 -30.98 -17.80
C ARG A 594 -7.12 -31.21 -17.07
N ASP A 595 -7.21 -31.21 -15.74
CA ASP A 595 -6.40 -32.02 -14.82
C ASP A 595 -4.87 -31.80 -14.77
N HIS A 596 -4.44 -30.80 -14.00
CA HIS A 596 -3.09 -30.78 -13.39
C HIS A 596 -3.10 -30.50 -11.87
N PHE A 597 -4.25 -30.70 -11.20
CA PHE A 597 -4.39 -30.45 -9.75
C PHE A 597 -4.33 -31.74 -8.89
N LEU A 598 -4.31 -32.93 -9.50
CA LEU A 598 -4.41 -34.21 -8.76
C LEU A 598 -3.16 -35.11 -8.77
N ASP A 599 -2.11 -34.80 -9.54
CA ASP A 599 -0.90 -35.63 -9.59
C ASP A 599 0.13 -35.35 -8.47
N PHE A 600 -0.10 -34.35 -7.61
CA PHE A 600 0.84 -34.03 -6.51
C PHE A 600 0.61 -34.88 -5.23
N PHE A 601 -0.50 -35.62 -5.13
CA PHE A 601 -0.84 -36.39 -3.92
C PHE A 601 -0.66 -37.91 -4.02
N ALA A 602 -0.10 -38.44 -5.12
CA ALA A 602 -0.01 -39.89 -5.31
C ALA A 602 1.15 -40.58 -4.55
N ASP A 603 2.17 -39.86 -4.09
CA ASP A 603 3.40 -40.49 -3.56
C ASP A 603 3.70 -40.22 -2.07
N LEU A 604 2.69 -39.87 -1.26
CA LEU A 604 2.89 -39.68 0.19
C LEU A 604 1.80 -40.36 1.03
N HIS A 605 1.89 -41.69 1.12
CA HIS A 605 1.82 -42.44 2.38
C HIS A 605 2.47 -43.82 2.18
N PRO A 606 3.08 -44.42 3.22
CA PRO A 606 3.98 -45.57 3.09
C PRO A 606 3.33 -46.85 2.58
#